data_AF-A0A951ZL52-F1
#
_entry.id   AF-A0A951ZL52-F1
#
_cell.length_a   1.000
_cell.length_b   1.000
_cell.length_c   1.000
_cell.angle_alpha   90.00
_cell.angle_beta   90.00
_cell.angle_gamma   90.00
#
_symmetry.space_group_name_H-M   'P 1'
#
loop_
_entity.id
_entity.type
_entity.pdbx_description
1 polymer ?
#
loop_
_entity_poly.entity_id
_entity_poly.type
_entity_poly.pdbx_seq_one_letter_code
_entity_poly.pdbx_strand_id
1 'polypeptide(L)' 'QNLQNLEADIITIWSIAGQLLNTISLPSGSKNIDIDLSNLSTGTYIIRIGNTRIQLIRI' A
#
# COMPACT_ATOMS: atom_id res chain seq x y z
N GLN A 1 -15.56 -6.58 25.64
CA GLN A 1 -15.06 -5.65 24.62
C GLN A 1 -13.70 -6.17 24.16
N ASN A 2 -13.64 -6.90 23.05
CA ASN A 2 -12.38 -7.40 22.49
C ASN A 2 -11.80 -6.29 21.61
N LEU A 3 -10.92 -5.47 22.17
CA LEU A 3 -10.06 -4.59 21.40
C LEU A 3 -8.97 -5.46 20.77
N GLN A 4 -9.33 -6.17 19.69
CA GLN A 4 -8.31 -6.52 18.72
C GLN A 4 -7.77 -5.18 18.24
N ASN A 5 -6.52 -4.89 18.60
CA ASN A 5 -5.69 -3.93 17.89
C ASN A 5 -5.85 -4.24 16.40
N LEU A 6 -6.74 -3.53 15.73
CA LEU A 6 -6.68 -3.36 14.29
C LEU A 6 -5.49 -2.44 14.12
N GLU A 7 -4.28 -3.01 14.14
CA GLU A 7 -3.09 -2.31 13.66
C GLU A 7 -3.50 -1.69 12.33
N ALA A 8 -3.35 -0.37 12.23
CA ALA A 8 -3.65 0.32 10.98
C ALA A 8 -2.77 -0.35 9.92
N ASP A 9 -3.40 -1.06 8.98
CA ASP A 9 -2.67 -1.63 7.86
C ASP A 9 -2.02 -0.46 7.12
N ILE A 10 -0.76 -0.61 6.75
CA ILE A 10 -0.05 0.39 5.94
C ILE A 10 0.06 -0.13 4.52
N ILE A 11 -0.24 0.71 3.53
CA ILE A 11 0.12 0.44 2.15
C ILE A 11 1.41 1.17 1.85
N THR A 12 2.39 0.46 1.29
CA THR A 12 3.62 1.07 0.78
C THR A 12 3.80 0.76 -0.68
N ILE A 13 4.25 1.75 -1.44
CA ILE A 13 4.51 1.67 -2.88
C ILE A 13 6.00 1.80 -3.10
N TRP A 14 6.59 0.82 -3.78
CA TRP A 14 8.02 0.76 -4.04
C TRP A 14 8.29 0.66 -5.54
N SER A 15 9.40 1.24 -5.99
CA SER A 15 9.93 0.92 -7.32
C SER A 15 10.50 -0.51 -7.33
N ILE A 16 10.61 -1.11 -8.51
CA ILE A 16 11.30 -2.40 -8.68
C ILE A 16 12.80 -2.35 -8.31
N ALA A 17 13.39 -1.15 -8.26
CA ALA A 17 14.74 -0.94 -7.78
C ALA A 17 14.84 -0.93 -6.24
N GLY A 18 13.71 -1.09 -5.53
CA GLY A 18 13.66 -1.13 -4.06
C GLY A 18 13.59 0.24 -3.38
N GLN A 19 13.28 1.31 -4.12
CA GLN A 19 13.06 2.63 -3.52
C GLN A 19 11.63 2.76 -3.02
N LEU A 20 11.43 3.19 -1.77
CA LEU A 20 10.10 3.56 -1.24
C LEU A 20 9.66 4.88 -1.88
N LEU A 21 8.47 4.88 -2.49
CA LEU A 21 7.90 6.03 -3.19
C LEU A 21 6.76 6.67 -2.41
N ASN A 22 5.91 5.86 -1.76
CA ASN A 22 4.79 6.37 -1.00
C ASN A 22 4.38 5.43 0.14
N THR A 23 3.78 6.00 1.18
CA THR A 23 3.21 5.29 2.34
C THR A 23 1.82 5.86 2.63
N ILE A 24 0.83 4.98 2.75
CA ILE A 24 -0.57 5.32 2.97
C ILE A 24 -1.02 4.55 4.20
N SER A 25 -1.48 5.27 5.23
CA SER A 25 -2.11 4.64 6.40
C SER A 25 -3.56 4.30 6.10
N LEU A 26 -3.95 3.03 6.28
CA LEU A 26 -5.34 2.62 6.08
C LEU A 26 -6.12 2.86 7.38
N PRO A 27 -7.23 3.62 7.32
CA PRO A 27 -8.13 3.73 8.46
C PRO A 27 -8.69 2.35 8.83
N SER A 28 -8.83 2.09 10.12
CA SER A 28 -9.39 0.82 10.62
C SER A 28 -10.76 0.52 10.01
N GLY A 29 -10.96 -0.70 9.53
CA GLY A 29 -12.20 -1.15 8.90
C GLY A 29 -12.37 -0.78 7.42
N SER A 30 -11.37 -0.17 6.78
CA SER A 30 -11.41 0.14 5.35
C SER A 30 -11.42 -1.15 4.51
N LYS A 31 -12.38 -1.27 3.58
CA LYS A 31 -12.48 -2.41 2.65
C LYS A 31 -11.95 -2.10 1.26
N ASN A 32 -12.15 -0.86 0.80
CA ASN A 32 -11.74 -0.36 -0.50
C ASN A 32 -10.96 0.93 -0.29
N ILE A 33 -9.86 1.09 -1.01
CA ILE A 33 -9.00 2.28 -0.96
C ILE A 33 -8.57 2.60 -2.37
N ASP A 34 -8.83 3.84 -2.77
CA ASP A 34 -8.37 4.40 -4.02
C ASP A 34 -7.01 5.06 -3.81
N ILE A 35 -6.05 4.71 -4.66
CA ILE A 35 -4.69 5.23 -4.61
C ILE A 35 -4.45 5.99 -5.90
N ASP A 36 -4.17 7.29 -5.78
CA ASP A 36 -3.74 8.09 -6.91
C ASP A 36 -2.28 7.81 -7.24
N LEU A 37 -2.03 7.38 -8.48
CA LEU A 37 -0.72 7.05 -9.01
C LEU A 37 -0.33 7.97 -10.17
N SER A 38 -1.07 9.06 -10.41
CA SER A 38 -0.86 9.96 -11.55
C SER A 38 0.52 10.61 -11.59
N ASN A 39 1.17 10.75 -10.43
CA ASN A 39 2.49 11.36 -10.30
C ASN A 39 3.64 10.36 -10.48
N LEU A 40 3.34 9.08 -10.73
CA LEU A 40 4.34 8.06 -11.01
C LEU A 40 4.54 7.92 -12.53
N SER A 41 5.78 7.72 -12.95
CA SER A 41 6.08 7.36 -14.34
C SER A 41 5.43 6.03 -14.74
N THR A 42 5.23 5.80 -16.03
CA THR A 42 4.82 4.48 -16.53
C THR A 42 5.85 3.42 -16.16
N GLY A 43 5.40 2.27 -15.64
CA GLY A 43 6.33 1.26 -15.14
C GLY A 43 5.70 0.19 -14.24
N THR A 44 6.55 -0.69 -13.73
CA THR A 44 6.16 -1.72 -12.76
C THR A 44 6.50 -1.26 -11.34
N TYR A 45 5.57 -1.47 -10.42
CA TYR A 45 5.69 -1.10 -9.01
C TYR A 45 5.29 -2.25 -8.10
N ILE A 46 5.83 -2.23 -6.89
CA ILE A 46 5.52 -3.18 -5.83
C ILE A 46 4.64 -2.47 -4.81
N ILE A 47 3.42 -2.97 -4.62
CA ILE A 47 2.53 -2.56 -3.53
C ILE A 47 2.65 -3.60 -2.42
N ARG A 48 2.93 -3.14 -1.20
CA ARG A 48 2.86 -3.98 0.01
C ARG A 48 1.72 -3.50 0.88
N ILE A 49 0.90 -4.41 1.38
CA ILE A 49 -0.23 -4.14 2.28
C ILE A 49 0.06 -4.84 3.61
N GLY A 50 0.32 -4.03 4.64
CA GLY A 50 0.87 -4.49 5.92
C GLY A 50 2.13 -5.33 5.71
N ASN A 51 2.30 -6.35 6.55
CA ASN A 51 3.41 -7.30 6.46
C ASN A 51 3.07 -8.59 5.69
N THR A 52 1.86 -8.69 5.13
CA THR A 52 1.29 -9.99 4.71
C THR A 52 1.12 -10.13 3.21
N ARG A 53 0.99 -9.03 2.48
CA ARG A 53 0.63 -9.09 1.06
C ARG A 53 1.54 -8.22 0.21
N ILE A 54 1.91 -8.75 -0.95
CA ILE A 54 2.69 -8.08 -1.97
C ILE A 54 1.97 -8.25 -3.30
N GLN A 55 1.83 -7.17 -4.05
CA GLN A 55 1.24 -7.14 -5.38
C GLN A 55 2.14 -6.36 -6.33
N LEU A 56 2.31 -6.88 -7.55
CA LEU A 56 2.91 -6.12 -8.64
C LEU A 56 1.80 -5.41 -9.41
N ILE A 57 1.98 -4.13 -9.67
CA ILE A 57 1.11 -3.35 -10.55
C ILE A 57 1.93 -2.76 -11.69
N ARG A 58 1.30 -2.63 -12.86
CA ARG A 58 1.85 -1.91 -14.00
C ARG A 58 0.92 -0.74 -14.30
N ILE A 59 1.48 0.46 -14.29
CA ILE A 59 0.83 1.70 -14.71
C ILE A 59 1.33 2.02 -16.12
#